data_AF-A0AAW5XLM0-F1
#
_entry.id   AF-A0AAW5XLM0-F1
#
_cell.length_a   1.000
_cell.length_b   1.000
_cell.length_c   1.000
_cell.angle_alpha   90.00
_cell.angle_beta   90.00
_cell.angle_gamma   90.00
#
_symmetry.space_group_name_H-M   'P 1'
#
loop_
_entity.id
_entity.type
_entity.pdbx_description
1 polymer ?
#
loop_
_entity_poly.entity_id
_entity_poly.type
_entity_poly.pdbx_seq_one_letter_code
_entity_poly.pdbx_strand_id
1 'polypeptide(L)'
;MSMENVKTIVLINLVVISLFLTFNLWTYVPDSTSMQNAKFVQGNEGNTQTKIADVVRPTSIIVHKDKNHYGSKREGDIESIYRTLEAGELHEFKEISIAKADFLSYVHGEGKIELIFPTNIPFDAVKSMFSMKEKSIAKPKHFNRIILDPSRSRDQEIKINFVSDGDNSRIYEAKLSGVYLKDIVNAQNQFIVSAKPYFDYQINDIKKLFLPDGTTELSNITYISSNLAVDTFKNALFSDPRYLSPIIERSKEIFTDGIRSMEIENDRHMLKYKNSSVLSEKKPDNLMLLQKSFDFVNGHSGSLDSYRLDYMNKGQTVFRLQEDGYPVFNTDGLAELRQVWGSEEVMEYERPLLSLNTKGIEQKVTLPSGHVVIASLENNAAVDKRSIKDIGIGYKLSLDGQVARLQPIWYVKFVEDEAGKQKIYEWNEGELNGLGSD
;
A
#
# COMPACT_ATOMS: atom_id res chain seq x y z
N MET A 1 -71.27 22.89 14.12
CA MET A 1 -69.95 23.55 14.07
C MET A 1 -69.91 24.41 12.82
N SER A 2 -69.50 25.68 12.91
CA SER A 2 -69.36 26.55 11.74
C SER A 2 -68.27 26.02 10.81
N MET A 3 -68.43 26.22 9.50
CA MET A 3 -67.48 25.79 8.46
C MET A 3 -66.05 26.29 8.73
N GLU A 4 -65.94 27.43 9.41
CA GLU A 4 -64.68 28.06 9.82
C GLU A 4 -63.95 27.26 10.88
N ASN A 5 -64.66 26.69 11.86
CA ASN A 5 -64.04 25.89 12.93
C ASN A 5 -63.42 24.60 12.37
N VAL A 6 -64.05 23.99 11.36
CA VAL A 6 -63.53 22.80 10.69
C VAL A 6 -62.26 23.13 9.90
N LYS A 7 -62.23 24.26 9.18
CA LYS A 7 -61.04 24.71 8.45
C LYS A 7 -59.85 24.98 9.39
N THR A 8 -60.11 25.61 10.53
CA THR A 8 -59.07 25.88 11.54
C THR A 8 -58.53 24.60 12.16
N ILE A 9 -59.39 23.61 12.46
CA ILE A 9 -58.97 22.32 13.01
C ILE A 9 -58.11 21.54 12.00
N VAL A 10 -58.52 21.51 10.73
CA VAL A 10 -57.75 20.85 9.66
C VAL A 10 -56.40 21.53 9.47
N LEU A 11 -56.36 22.87 9.47
CA LEU A 11 -55.12 23.63 9.30
C LEU A 11 -54.13 23.34 10.43
N ILE A 12 -54.59 23.36 11.69
CA ILE A 12 -53.74 23.05 12.85
C ILE A 12 -53.19 21.62 12.75
N ASN A 13 -54.02 20.66 12.34
CA ASN A 13 -53.59 19.27 12.19
C ASN A 13 -52.48 19.14 11.12
N LEU A 14 -52.63 19.84 10.01
CA LEU A 14 -51.65 19.84 8.93
C LEU A 14 -50.31 20.45 9.34
N VAL A 15 -50.34 21.51 10.14
CA VAL A 15 -49.14 22.16 10.69
C VAL A 15 -48.41 21.23 11.67
N VAL A 16 -49.15 20.52 12.54
CA VAL A 16 -48.55 19.56 13.48
C VAL A 16 -47.91 18.38 12.74
N ILE A 17 -48.56 17.85 11.70
CA ILE A 17 -48.01 16.78 10.86
C ILE A 17 -46.74 17.25 10.14
N SER A 18 -46.73 18.46 9.59
CA SER A 18 -45.56 19.04 8.94
C SER A 18 -44.36 19.19 9.89
N LEU A 19 -44.60 19.68 11.11
CA LEU A 19 -43.56 19.78 12.14
C LEU A 19 -43.04 18.40 12.57
N PHE A 20 -43.92 17.40 12.68
CA PHE A 20 -43.54 16.02 13.01
C PHE A 20 -42.68 15.36 11.91
N LEU A 21 -43.06 15.54 10.63
CA LEU A 21 -42.27 15.08 9.48
C LEU A 21 -40.90 15.78 9.40
N THR A 22 -40.88 17.09 9.65
CA THR A 22 -39.64 17.88 9.65
C THR A 22 -38.71 17.43 10.79
N PHE A 23 -39.26 17.19 11.98
CA PHE A 23 -38.50 16.67 13.11
C PHE A 23 -37.97 15.25 12.83
N ASN A 24 -38.77 14.38 12.21
CA ASN A 24 -38.32 13.04 11.79
C ASN A 24 -37.16 13.12 10.80
N LEU A 25 -37.24 13.99 9.78
CA LEU A 25 -36.16 14.17 8.81
C LEU A 25 -34.88 14.76 9.43
N TRP A 26 -35.02 15.65 10.42
CA TRP A 26 -33.86 16.25 11.09
C TRP A 26 -33.19 15.31 12.11
N THR A 27 -33.95 14.39 12.70
CA THR A 27 -33.43 13.36 13.62
C THR A 27 -33.14 12.02 12.96
N TYR A 28 -33.44 11.88 11.66
CA TYR A 28 -33.08 10.72 10.86
C TYR A 28 -31.57 10.71 10.64
N VAL A 29 -30.86 9.99 11.49
CA VAL A 29 -29.50 9.53 11.19
C VAL A 29 -29.66 8.38 10.19
N PRO A 30 -29.17 8.50 8.95
CA PRO A 30 -29.25 7.39 8.00
C PRO A 30 -28.54 6.20 8.59
N ASP A 31 -29.27 5.09 8.69
CA ASP A 31 -28.74 3.82 9.15
C ASP A 31 -27.62 3.41 8.18
N SER A 32 -26.36 3.59 8.57
CA SER A 32 -25.18 3.26 7.75
C SER A 32 -25.02 1.75 7.49
N THR A 33 -26.03 0.96 7.82
CA THR A 33 -26.09 -0.50 7.68
C THR A 33 -26.40 -0.95 6.25
N SER A 34 -26.70 -0.05 5.31
CA SER A 34 -26.80 -0.39 3.87
C SER A 34 -25.46 -0.64 3.18
N MET A 35 -24.34 -0.67 3.91
CA MET A 35 -23.08 -1.32 3.48
C MET A 35 -23.00 -2.82 3.83
N GLN A 36 -24.06 -3.44 4.36
CA GLN A 36 -24.12 -4.89 4.59
C GLN A 36 -24.57 -5.65 3.34
N ASN A 37 -23.75 -5.65 2.28
CA ASN A 37 -23.80 -6.70 1.26
C ASN A 37 -22.45 -7.37 1.02
N ALA A 38 -21.44 -7.10 1.87
CA ALA A 38 -20.34 -8.02 2.07
C ALA A 38 -20.80 -9.04 3.11
N LYS A 39 -21.12 -10.26 2.68
CA LYS A 39 -21.26 -11.38 3.62
C LYS A 39 -19.90 -11.60 4.27
N PHE A 40 -19.73 -11.10 5.48
CA PHE A 40 -18.60 -11.50 6.32
C PHE A 40 -18.71 -13.00 6.54
N VAL A 41 -17.83 -13.77 5.91
CA VAL A 41 -17.65 -15.16 6.29
C VAL A 41 -17.09 -15.13 7.70
N GLN A 42 -17.80 -15.70 8.67
CA GLN A 42 -17.22 -16.05 9.97
C GLN A 42 -16.12 -17.09 9.70
N GLY A 43 -14.93 -16.61 9.39
CA GLY A 43 -13.73 -17.42 9.29
C GLY A 43 -13.28 -17.81 10.70
N ASN A 44 -13.09 -19.12 10.88
CA ASN A 44 -12.45 -19.82 11.99
C ASN A 44 -11.80 -18.92 13.07
N GLU A 45 -12.25 -19.13 14.30
CA GLU A 45 -11.62 -18.67 15.54
C GLU A 45 -10.11 -19.02 15.52
N GLY A 46 -9.26 -18.05 15.18
CA GLY A 46 -7.80 -18.26 15.11
C GLY A 46 -6.98 -17.17 14.41
N ASN A 47 -7.54 -16.42 13.45
CA ASN A 47 -6.79 -15.32 12.83
C ASN A 47 -6.92 -14.03 13.64
N THR A 48 -5.82 -13.59 14.25
CA THR A 48 -5.62 -12.20 14.63
C THR A 48 -6.00 -11.31 13.44
N GLN A 49 -6.98 -10.43 13.61
CA GLN A 49 -7.36 -9.47 12.56
C GLN A 49 -6.14 -8.60 12.24
N THR A 50 -5.54 -8.80 11.05
CA THR A 50 -4.53 -7.89 10.50
C THR A 50 -5.11 -6.48 10.56
N LYS A 51 -4.29 -5.46 10.85
CA LYS A 51 -4.72 -4.05 10.86
C LYS A 51 -4.18 -3.33 9.63
N ILE A 52 -4.80 -2.22 9.25
CA ILE A 52 -4.30 -1.35 8.16
C ILE A 52 -2.83 -0.94 8.42
N ALA A 53 -2.48 -0.65 9.67
CA ALA A 53 -1.11 -0.32 10.07
C ALA A 53 -0.10 -1.42 9.71
N ASP A 54 -0.49 -2.70 9.72
CA ASP A 54 0.40 -3.82 9.40
C ASP A 54 0.68 -3.94 7.90
N VAL A 55 -0.20 -3.38 7.07
CA VAL A 55 -0.13 -3.46 5.60
C VAL A 55 0.45 -2.19 4.99
N VAL A 56 0.20 -1.03 5.60
CA VAL A 56 0.73 0.26 5.17
C VAL A 56 2.00 0.57 5.94
N ARG A 57 3.12 0.05 5.44
CA ARG A 57 4.45 0.17 6.05
C ARG A 57 5.42 0.90 5.10
N PRO A 58 6.45 1.60 5.62
CA PRO A 58 7.58 2.01 4.81
C PRO A 58 8.33 0.79 4.26
N THR A 59 8.90 0.93 3.06
CA THR A 59 9.63 -0.14 2.34
C THR A 59 11.14 0.09 2.31
N SER A 60 11.58 1.26 2.75
CA SER A 60 13.00 1.52 2.95
C SER A 60 13.22 2.61 3.98
N ILE A 61 14.41 2.57 4.56
CA ILE A 61 14.92 3.55 5.49
C ILE A 61 16.27 4.05 5.00
N ILE A 62 16.48 5.38 5.04
CA ILE A 62 17.75 6.03 4.74
C ILE A 62 18.14 6.93 5.92
N VAL A 63 19.38 6.85 6.36
CA VAL A 63 19.95 7.73 7.39
C VAL A 63 21.12 8.51 6.81
N HIS A 64 21.08 9.82 6.98
CA HIS A 64 22.07 10.78 6.48
C HIS A 64 22.99 11.13 7.64
N LYS A 65 24.25 10.68 7.60
CA LYS A 65 25.21 10.94 8.68
C LYS A 65 26.64 11.03 8.19
N ASP A 66 27.37 12.03 8.68
CA ASP A 66 28.76 12.33 8.36
C ASP A 66 29.00 12.42 6.84
N LYS A 67 28.07 13.04 6.11
CA LYS A 67 28.03 13.14 4.63
C LYS A 67 27.92 11.80 3.89
N ASN A 68 27.55 10.72 4.59
CA ASN A 68 27.26 9.43 4.00
C ASN A 68 25.76 9.11 4.11
N HIS A 69 25.30 8.21 3.24
CA HIS A 69 23.95 7.67 3.29
C HIS A 69 24.01 6.19 3.68
N TYR A 70 23.24 5.82 4.69
CA TYR A 70 23.11 4.43 5.13
C TYR A 70 21.68 3.99 4.85
N GLY A 71 21.51 2.88 4.14
CA GLY A 71 20.20 2.43 3.68
C GLY A 71 19.92 0.97 4.00
N SER A 72 18.64 0.65 4.14
CA SER A 72 18.16 -0.73 4.18
C SER A 72 16.73 -0.85 3.67
N LYS A 73 16.41 -2.05 3.18
CA LYS A 73 15.05 -2.49 2.84
C LYS A 73 14.57 -3.63 3.74
N ARG A 74 15.42 -4.14 4.65
CA ARG A 74 15.06 -5.26 5.53
C ARG A 74 14.00 -4.82 6.53
N GLU A 75 12.99 -5.66 6.72
CA GLU A 75 11.87 -5.35 7.61
C GLU A 75 12.35 -5.07 9.04
N GLY A 76 13.26 -5.88 9.58
CA GLY A 76 13.81 -5.68 10.92
C GLY A 76 14.52 -4.33 11.11
N ASP A 77 15.23 -3.85 10.09
CA ASP A 77 15.93 -2.56 10.15
C ASP A 77 14.94 -1.39 10.13
N ILE A 78 13.93 -1.47 9.28
CA ILE A 78 12.87 -0.44 9.16
C ILE A 78 12.07 -0.37 10.46
N GLU A 79 11.63 -1.52 10.96
CA GLU A 79 10.79 -1.64 12.16
C GLU A 79 11.52 -1.17 13.43
N SER A 80 12.85 -1.29 13.48
CA SER A 80 13.67 -0.83 14.61
C SER A 80 13.48 0.66 14.94
N ILE A 81 13.18 1.47 13.93
CA ILE A 81 12.94 2.91 14.08
C ILE A 81 11.44 3.21 13.97
N TYR A 82 10.73 2.58 13.03
CA TYR A 82 9.33 2.87 12.77
C TYR A 82 8.43 2.59 13.98
N ARG A 83 8.63 1.48 14.70
CA ARG A 83 7.84 1.13 15.89
C ARG A 83 7.97 2.13 17.03
N THR A 84 9.13 2.77 17.15
CA THR A 84 9.34 3.85 18.12
C THR A 84 8.41 5.02 17.84
N LEU A 85 8.10 5.29 16.57
CA LEU A 85 7.20 6.38 16.17
C LEU A 85 5.74 6.04 16.41
N GLU A 86 5.34 4.79 16.16
CA GLU A 86 3.97 4.30 16.39
C GLU A 86 3.54 4.40 17.87
N ALA A 87 4.51 4.31 18.80
CA ALA A 87 4.26 4.44 20.23
C ALA A 87 3.96 5.88 20.68
N GLY A 88 4.30 6.88 19.86
CA GLY A 88 4.12 8.29 20.19
C GLY A 88 2.76 8.86 19.77
N GLU A 89 2.56 10.13 20.11
CA GLU A 89 1.35 10.88 19.78
C GLU A 89 1.68 12.14 18.97
N LEU A 90 1.12 12.21 17.76
CA LEU A 90 1.32 13.33 16.85
C LEU A 90 0.37 14.50 17.17
N HIS A 91 0.91 15.72 17.11
CA HIS A 91 0.20 16.96 17.38
C HIS A 91 0.84 18.15 16.64
N GLU A 92 0.17 19.30 16.62
CA GLU A 92 0.66 20.57 16.07
C GLU A 92 1.09 20.49 14.60
N PHE A 93 0.14 20.09 13.74
CA PHE A 93 0.40 20.02 12.29
C PHE A 93 0.45 21.39 11.64
N LYS A 94 1.48 21.66 10.86
CA LYS A 94 1.59 22.87 10.04
C LYS A 94 2.26 22.59 8.70
N GLU A 95 1.80 23.27 7.66
CA GLU A 95 2.48 23.28 6.37
C GLU A 95 3.72 24.18 6.46
N ILE A 96 4.84 23.71 5.93
CA ILE A 96 6.05 24.51 5.75
C ILE A 96 6.34 24.64 4.26
N SER A 97 6.69 25.86 3.84
CA SER A 97 7.05 26.15 2.45
C SER A 97 8.57 26.15 2.32
N ILE A 98 9.07 25.36 1.37
CA ILE A 98 10.49 25.28 1.02
C ILE A 98 10.63 25.64 -0.46
N ALA A 99 11.62 26.46 -0.80
CA ALA A 99 11.90 26.78 -2.19
C ALA A 99 12.29 25.51 -2.95
N LYS A 100 11.88 25.39 -4.22
CA LYS A 100 12.17 24.20 -5.04
C LYS A 100 13.66 23.86 -5.07
N ALA A 101 14.54 24.87 -5.13
CA ALA A 101 15.99 24.69 -5.13
C ALA A 101 16.55 24.08 -3.83
N ASP A 102 15.87 24.31 -2.71
CA ASP A 102 16.28 23.84 -1.37
C ASP A 102 15.55 22.55 -0.98
N PHE A 103 14.66 22.02 -1.82
CA PHE A 103 13.83 20.87 -1.47
C PHE A 103 14.67 19.62 -1.19
N LEU A 104 15.58 19.26 -2.11
CA LEU A 104 16.43 18.07 -1.96
C LEU A 104 17.39 18.19 -0.78
N SER A 105 17.96 19.37 -0.54
CA SER A 105 18.85 19.61 0.60
C SER A 105 18.10 19.61 1.93
N TYR A 106 16.83 20.02 1.92
CA TYR A 106 15.95 19.86 3.07
C TYR A 106 15.62 18.39 3.31
N VAL A 107 15.14 17.65 2.32
CA VAL A 107 14.70 16.25 2.50
C VAL A 107 15.89 15.37 2.93
N HIS A 108 17.00 15.45 2.18
CA HIS A 108 18.18 14.59 2.32
C HIS A 108 19.30 15.20 3.17
N GLY A 109 18.93 16.12 4.07
CA GLY A 109 19.86 16.87 4.90
C GLY A 109 20.59 16.01 5.94
N GLU A 110 21.78 16.47 6.33
CA GLU A 110 22.62 15.83 7.34
C GLU A 110 21.87 15.62 8.67
N GLY A 111 22.06 14.44 9.29
CA GLY A 111 21.44 14.04 10.55
C GLY A 111 20.01 13.52 10.42
N LYS A 112 19.40 13.54 9.22
CA LYS A 112 18.01 13.14 9.01
C LYS A 112 17.84 11.64 8.82
N ILE A 113 16.65 11.16 9.18
CA ILE A 113 16.19 9.79 8.94
C ILE A 113 14.99 9.87 8.02
N GLU A 114 14.99 9.11 6.94
CA GLU A 114 13.91 9.05 5.96
C GLU A 114 13.30 7.66 5.94
N LEU A 115 11.98 7.60 6.08
CA LEU A 115 11.16 6.40 5.94
C LEU A 115 10.32 6.55 4.67
N ILE A 116 10.48 5.63 3.73
CA ILE A 116 9.98 5.80 2.36
C ILE A 116 8.85 4.80 2.11
N PHE A 117 7.70 5.29 1.66
CA PHE A 117 6.55 4.48 1.29
C PHE A 117 6.55 4.19 -0.22
N PRO A 118 6.04 3.02 -0.64
CA PRO A 118 6.08 2.61 -2.05
C PRO A 118 5.10 3.38 -2.95
N THR A 119 4.11 4.04 -2.34
CA THR A 119 3.10 4.86 -3.03
C THR A 119 2.68 6.06 -2.17
N ASN A 120 1.89 6.96 -2.76
CA ASN A 120 1.29 8.08 -2.06
C ASN A 120 0.21 7.58 -1.09
N ILE A 121 0.45 7.75 0.21
CA ILE A 121 -0.47 7.40 1.29
C ILE A 121 -1.38 8.59 1.58
N PRO A 122 -2.72 8.42 1.57
CA PRO A 122 -3.66 9.46 1.96
C PRO A 122 -3.38 9.88 3.39
N PHE A 123 -3.26 11.18 3.64
CA PHE A 123 -2.84 11.63 4.97
C PHE A 123 -3.85 11.27 6.07
N ASP A 124 -5.14 11.17 5.75
CA ASP A 124 -6.12 10.73 6.73
C ASP A 124 -5.94 9.26 7.19
N ALA A 125 -5.17 8.45 6.44
CA ALA A 125 -4.77 7.10 6.86
C ALA A 125 -3.75 7.13 8.03
N VAL A 126 -3.10 8.27 8.29
CA VAL A 126 -2.17 8.44 9.43
C VAL A 126 -2.88 8.12 10.76
N LYS A 127 -4.19 8.38 10.88
CA LYS A 127 -4.97 8.04 12.09
C LYS A 127 -5.09 6.54 12.35
N SER A 128 -4.93 5.72 11.32
CA SER A 128 -4.89 4.26 11.44
C SER A 128 -3.49 3.73 11.74
N MET A 129 -2.46 4.57 11.58
CA MET A 129 -1.04 4.21 11.73
C MET A 129 -0.43 4.78 13.02
N PHE A 130 -0.89 5.96 13.47
CA PHE A 130 -0.34 6.70 14.60
C PHE A 130 -1.45 7.26 15.50
N SER A 131 -1.16 7.43 16.78
CA SER A 131 -2.01 8.20 17.69
C SER A 131 -1.90 9.70 17.38
N MET A 132 -3.01 10.44 17.39
CA MET A 132 -3.04 11.87 17.02
C MET A 132 -4.00 12.66 17.91
N LYS A 133 -3.58 13.86 18.35
CA LYS A 133 -4.32 14.71 19.30
C LYS A 133 -5.17 15.83 18.67
N GLU A 134 -5.34 15.86 17.34
CA GLU A 134 -5.95 17.02 16.64
C GLU A 134 -6.94 16.70 15.52
N LYS A 135 -7.97 17.57 15.40
CA LYS A 135 -8.70 17.85 14.15
C LYS A 135 -7.95 18.98 13.41
N SER A 136 -6.79 18.69 12.83
CA SER A 136 -6.02 19.71 12.08
C SER A 136 -6.85 20.31 10.94
N ILE A 137 -6.74 21.64 10.77
CA ILE A 137 -7.37 22.45 9.70
C ILE A 137 -6.52 22.43 8.42
N ALA A 138 -5.21 22.16 8.53
CA ALA A 138 -4.27 22.11 7.42
C ALA A 138 -3.57 20.74 7.39
N LYS A 139 -3.95 19.90 6.43
CA LYS A 139 -3.41 18.55 6.24
C LYS A 139 -2.97 18.37 4.78
N PRO A 140 -1.90 17.61 4.50
CA PRO A 140 -1.62 17.21 3.13
C PRO A 140 -2.74 16.33 2.61
N LYS A 141 -2.88 16.25 1.29
CA LYS A 141 -3.72 15.23 0.66
C LYS A 141 -3.10 13.84 0.81
N HIS A 142 -1.80 13.74 0.60
CA HIS A 142 -1.04 12.51 0.70
C HIS A 142 0.40 12.78 1.13
N PHE A 143 1.15 11.72 1.41
CA PHE A 143 2.60 11.72 1.63
C PHE A 143 3.19 10.40 1.13
N ASN A 144 4.46 10.37 0.80
CA ASN A 144 5.18 9.13 0.48
C ASN A 144 6.50 9.00 1.26
N ARG A 145 6.82 9.97 2.12
CA ARG A 145 8.01 9.95 2.95
C ARG A 145 7.71 10.57 4.32
N ILE A 146 8.27 9.96 5.35
CA ILE A 146 8.33 10.51 6.70
C ILE A 146 9.79 10.83 7.01
N ILE A 147 10.07 12.04 7.46
CA ILE A 147 11.42 12.49 7.77
C ILE A 147 11.50 12.87 9.24
N LEU A 148 12.52 12.36 9.93
CA LEU A 148 12.86 12.76 11.28
C LEU A 148 14.13 13.58 11.28
N ASP A 149 14.17 14.60 12.14
CA ASP A 149 15.36 15.39 12.40
C ASP A 149 15.69 15.33 13.90
N PRO A 150 16.38 14.26 14.36
CA PRO A 150 16.75 14.12 15.77
C PRO A 150 17.61 15.29 16.27
N SER A 151 18.45 15.87 15.40
CA SER A 151 19.37 16.95 15.77
C SER A 151 18.65 18.26 16.13
N ARG A 152 17.47 18.50 15.55
CA ARG A 152 16.63 19.69 15.77
C ARG A 152 15.40 19.41 16.63
N SER A 153 15.39 18.25 17.29
CA SER A 153 14.30 17.77 18.13
C SER A 153 14.67 17.87 19.62
N ARG A 154 13.65 17.83 20.48
CA ARG A 154 13.79 17.69 21.93
C ARG A 154 12.78 16.67 22.42
N ASP A 155 12.97 16.12 23.61
CA ASP A 155 11.96 15.25 24.23
C ASP A 155 10.59 15.93 24.25
N GLN A 156 9.53 15.16 24.00
CA GLN A 156 8.14 15.62 23.85
C GLN A 156 7.85 16.50 22.63
N GLU A 157 8.87 16.98 21.91
CA GLU A 157 8.73 17.83 20.71
C GLU A 157 9.62 17.31 19.58
N ILE A 158 9.51 16.01 19.28
CA ILE A 158 10.29 15.39 18.20
C ILE A 158 9.67 15.81 16.87
N LYS A 159 10.45 16.45 16.00
CA LYS A 159 9.96 16.98 14.73
C LYS A 159 9.88 15.87 13.68
N ILE A 160 8.69 15.71 13.11
CA ILE A 160 8.40 14.76 12.04
C ILE A 160 7.82 15.52 10.86
N ASN A 161 8.35 15.27 9.67
CA ASN A 161 7.87 15.88 8.45
C ASN A 161 7.24 14.82 7.54
N PHE A 162 6.00 15.05 7.13
CA PHE A 162 5.33 14.28 6.09
C PHE A 162 5.55 14.98 4.76
N VAL A 163 6.20 14.28 3.82
CA VAL A 163 6.61 14.83 2.53
C VAL A 163 5.92 14.10 1.39
N SER A 164 5.48 14.87 0.41
CA SER A 164 5.06 14.37 -0.90
C SER A 164 6.09 14.73 -1.95
N ASP A 165 6.86 13.76 -2.44
CA ASP A 165 7.81 13.99 -3.52
C ASP A 165 7.04 14.14 -4.87
N GLY A 166 7.23 15.24 -5.61
CA GLY A 166 6.61 15.45 -6.94
C GLY A 166 6.29 16.92 -7.30
N ASP A 167 5.54 17.16 -8.38
CA ASP A 167 5.31 18.51 -8.95
C ASP A 167 4.55 19.49 -8.04
N ASN A 168 4.01 19.03 -6.92
CA ASN A 168 3.40 19.84 -5.87
C ASN A 168 3.97 19.46 -4.51
N SER A 169 5.31 19.44 -4.43
CA SER A 169 6.07 19.08 -3.24
C SER A 169 5.66 19.95 -2.06
N ARG A 170 5.00 19.34 -1.08
CA ARG A 170 4.58 19.99 0.17
C ARG A 170 5.12 19.20 1.34
N ILE A 171 5.47 19.93 2.38
CA ILE A 171 6.00 19.37 3.61
C ILE A 171 5.08 19.83 4.74
N TYR A 172 4.64 18.86 5.54
CA TYR A 172 3.85 19.12 6.73
C TYR A 172 4.64 18.67 7.94
N GLU A 173 5.02 19.62 8.79
CA GLU A 173 5.70 19.36 10.06
C GLU A 173 4.64 19.04 11.13
N ALA A 174 4.95 18.04 11.95
CA ALA A 174 4.23 17.66 13.15
C ALA A 174 5.23 17.47 14.29
N LYS A 175 4.73 17.53 15.53
CA LYS A 175 5.48 17.15 16.72
C LYS A 175 5.01 15.80 17.23
N LEU A 176 5.96 14.98 17.69
CA LEU A 176 5.71 13.70 18.32
C LEU A 176 6.06 13.80 19.82
N SER A 177 5.09 13.49 20.67
CA SER A 177 5.25 13.36 22.12
C SER A 177 5.12 11.90 22.56
N GLY A 178 5.43 11.60 23.83
CA GLY A 178 5.35 10.23 24.37
C GLY A 178 6.54 9.32 24.02
N VAL A 179 7.54 9.83 23.30
CA VAL A 179 8.76 9.12 22.91
C VAL A 179 9.99 9.93 23.38
N TYR A 180 11.03 9.23 23.84
CA TYR A 180 12.29 9.89 24.19
C TYR A 180 13.19 10.00 22.95
N LEU A 181 13.75 11.19 22.75
CA LEU A 181 14.67 11.46 21.64
C LEU A 181 15.88 10.53 21.68
N LYS A 182 16.37 10.20 22.88
CA LYS A 182 17.48 9.26 23.07
C LYS A 182 17.21 7.89 22.45
N ASP A 183 15.95 7.42 22.45
CA ASP A 183 15.60 6.11 21.93
C ASP A 183 15.68 6.10 20.40
N ILE A 184 15.23 7.18 19.76
CA ILE A 184 15.39 7.38 18.31
C ILE A 184 16.86 7.47 17.92
N VAL A 185 17.66 8.25 18.67
CA VAL A 185 19.11 8.38 18.41
C VAL A 185 19.84 7.05 18.61
N ASN A 186 19.46 6.27 19.62
CA ASN A 186 20.02 4.93 19.84
C ASN A 186 19.66 3.99 18.69
N ALA A 187 18.40 3.96 18.25
CA ALA A 187 17.95 3.16 17.12
C ALA A 187 18.66 3.59 15.82
N GLN A 188 18.84 4.89 15.59
CA GLN A 188 19.61 5.43 14.46
C GLN A 188 21.06 4.93 14.48
N ASN A 189 21.74 4.99 15.63
CA ASN A 189 23.13 4.54 15.74
C ASN A 189 23.26 3.03 15.55
N GLN A 190 22.33 2.23 16.11
CA GLN A 190 22.29 0.78 15.90
C GLN A 190 22.05 0.43 14.43
N PHE A 191 21.12 1.13 13.78
CA PHE A 191 20.86 0.98 12.35
C PHE A 191 22.13 1.22 11.53
N ILE A 192 22.84 2.35 11.74
CA ILE A 192 24.06 2.70 11.00
C ILE A 192 25.14 1.62 11.11
N VAL A 193 25.28 0.98 12.27
CA VAL A 193 26.27 -0.09 12.49
C VAL A 193 25.99 -1.32 11.61
N SER A 194 24.71 -1.61 11.33
CA SER A 194 24.29 -2.79 10.56
C SER A 194 23.94 -2.50 9.10
N ALA A 195 23.66 -1.24 8.78
CA ALA A 195 23.24 -0.79 7.46
C ALA A 195 24.40 -0.72 6.47
N LYS A 196 24.06 -0.80 5.18
CA LYS A 196 25.05 -0.69 4.10
C LYS A 196 25.16 0.77 3.63
N PRO A 197 26.34 1.19 3.13
CA PRO A 197 26.49 2.48 2.49
C PRO A 197 25.70 2.52 1.17
N TYR A 198 25.03 3.64 0.94
CA TYR A 198 24.24 3.95 -0.25
C TYR A 198 24.80 5.22 -0.90
N PHE A 199 24.68 5.32 -2.22
CA PHE A 199 24.94 6.56 -2.97
C PHE A 199 23.62 7.17 -3.46
N ASP A 200 23.62 8.48 -3.69
CA ASP A 200 22.47 9.17 -4.25
C ASP A 200 22.53 9.23 -5.79
N TYR A 201 21.40 8.96 -6.44
CA TYR A 201 21.21 9.06 -7.87
C TYR A 201 20.11 10.09 -8.15
N GLN A 202 20.50 11.26 -8.64
CA GLN A 202 19.56 12.34 -8.93
C GLN A 202 18.80 12.09 -10.23
N ILE A 203 17.46 11.97 -10.12
CA ILE A 203 16.55 11.80 -11.25
C ILE A 203 16.21 13.17 -11.87
N ASN A 204 15.91 14.15 -11.02
CA ASN A 204 15.61 15.53 -11.40
C ASN A 204 15.82 16.48 -10.20
N ASP A 205 15.44 17.75 -10.32
CA ASP A 205 15.65 18.79 -9.28
C ASP A 205 14.89 18.55 -7.96
N ILE A 206 13.93 17.62 -7.94
CA ILE A 206 13.06 17.35 -6.78
C ILE A 206 13.05 15.88 -6.37
N LYS A 207 13.85 15.02 -7.02
CA LYS A 207 13.89 13.60 -6.72
C LYS A 207 15.28 12.99 -6.82
N LYS A 208 15.68 12.32 -5.75
CA LYS A 208 16.85 11.42 -5.68
C LYS A 208 16.41 10.02 -5.29
N LEU A 209 17.10 9.02 -5.83
CA LEU A 209 17.04 7.63 -5.38
C LEU A 209 18.31 7.30 -4.61
N PHE A 210 18.22 6.39 -3.64
CA PHE A 210 19.38 5.91 -2.90
C PHE A 210 19.55 4.42 -3.15
N LEU A 211 20.76 4.03 -3.57
CA LEU A 211 21.06 2.68 -4.01
C LEU A 211 22.31 2.16 -3.29
N PRO A 212 22.39 0.86 -2.98
CA PRO A 212 23.59 0.22 -2.45
C PRO A 212 24.87 0.59 -3.23
N ASP A 213 25.86 1.12 -2.52
CA ASP A 213 27.16 1.50 -3.07
C ASP A 213 27.98 0.27 -3.49
N GLY A 214 27.93 -0.78 -2.66
CA GLY A 214 28.58 -2.07 -2.89
C GLY A 214 27.62 -3.19 -3.33
N THR A 215 28.18 -4.39 -3.49
CA THR A 215 27.42 -5.60 -3.79
C THR A 215 26.47 -5.98 -2.65
N THR A 216 25.34 -6.58 -2.99
CA THR A 216 24.34 -7.00 -2.01
C THR A 216 24.18 -8.52 -2.01
N GLU A 217 24.56 -9.16 -0.91
CA GLU A 217 24.30 -10.59 -0.69
C GLU A 217 22.88 -10.80 -0.17
N LEU A 218 22.13 -11.69 -0.84
CA LEU A 218 20.81 -12.19 -0.43
C LEU A 218 20.73 -13.69 -0.68
N SER A 219 19.68 -14.37 -0.21
CA SER A 219 19.49 -15.80 -0.43
C SER A 219 18.51 -16.04 -1.57
N ASN A 220 18.83 -16.94 -2.50
CA ASN A 220 17.80 -17.68 -3.22
C ASN A 220 17.04 -18.55 -2.22
N ILE A 221 15.71 -18.43 -2.20
CA ILE A 221 14.87 -19.09 -1.20
C ILE A 221 13.89 -20.01 -1.92
N THR A 222 13.79 -21.25 -1.46
CA THR A 222 12.72 -22.15 -1.90
C THR A 222 11.60 -22.22 -0.86
N TYR A 223 10.36 -22.32 -1.31
CA TYR A 223 9.18 -22.54 -0.49
C TYR A 223 8.40 -23.74 -1.00
N ILE A 224 7.85 -24.53 -0.06
CA ILE A 224 6.76 -25.46 -0.39
C ILE A 224 5.46 -24.68 -0.32
N SER A 225 4.72 -24.73 -1.42
CA SER A 225 3.46 -24.01 -1.57
C SER A 225 2.26 -24.96 -1.55
N SER A 226 1.10 -24.43 -1.16
CA SER A 226 -0.18 -25.13 -1.22
C SER A 226 -1.24 -24.27 -1.88
N ASN A 227 -2.23 -24.93 -2.47
CA ASN A 227 -3.38 -24.23 -3.02
C ASN A 227 -4.35 -23.81 -1.91
N LEU A 228 -4.95 -22.63 -2.08
CA LEU A 228 -6.05 -22.15 -1.27
C LEU A 228 -7.37 -22.77 -1.75
N ALA A 229 -8.28 -23.04 -0.82
CA ALA A 229 -9.57 -23.65 -1.14
C ALA A 229 -10.48 -22.67 -1.90
N VAL A 230 -10.89 -23.04 -3.12
CA VAL A 230 -11.77 -22.23 -3.97
C VAL A 230 -13.12 -21.94 -3.30
N ASP A 231 -13.69 -22.92 -2.58
CA ASP A 231 -14.98 -22.77 -1.90
C ASP A 231 -15.00 -21.64 -0.89
N THR A 232 -13.86 -21.36 -0.26
CA THR A 232 -13.71 -20.23 0.66
C THR A 232 -13.97 -18.90 -0.04
N PHE A 233 -13.43 -18.72 -1.26
CA PHE A 233 -13.65 -17.52 -2.06
C PHE A 233 -15.04 -17.47 -2.65
N LYS A 234 -15.58 -18.61 -3.10
CA LYS A 234 -16.97 -18.70 -3.58
C LYS A 234 -17.96 -18.20 -2.54
N ASN A 235 -17.79 -18.64 -1.29
CA ASN A 235 -18.67 -18.26 -0.18
C ASN A 235 -18.51 -16.80 0.24
N ALA A 236 -17.34 -16.21 0.01
CA ALA A 236 -17.07 -14.81 0.34
C ALA A 236 -17.53 -13.85 -0.77
N LEU A 237 -17.27 -14.18 -2.04
CA LEU A 237 -17.46 -13.27 -3.17
C LEU A 237 -18.88 -13.25 -3.73
N PHE A 238 -19.70 -14.27 -3.42
CA PHE A 238 -21.06 -14.38 -3.92
C PHE A 238 -22.12 -14.29 -2.82
N SER A 239 -23.21 -13.60 -3.13
CA SER A 239 -24.32 -13.41 -2.19
C SER A 239 -25.13 -14.69 -1.95
N ASP A 240 -25.23 -15.63 -2.90
CA ASP A 240 -25.83 -16.95 -2.65
C ASP A 240 -25.02 -18.07 -3.35
N PRO A 241 -24.01 -18.64 -2.67
CA PRO A 241 -23.09 -19.60 -3.29
C PRO A 241 -23.71 -20.98 -3.56
N ARG A 242 -24.91 -21.27 -3.05
CA ARG A 242 -25.53 -22.61 -3.08
C ARG A 242 -25.95 -23.04 -4.49
N TYR A 243 -26.19 -22.09 -5.37
CA TYR A 243 -26.65 -22.35 -6.75
C TYR A 243 -25.53 -22.19 -7.78
N LEU A 244 -24.29 -21.92 -7.34
CA LEU A 244 -23.14 -21.76 -8.21
C LEU A 244 -22.52 -23.12 -8.53
N SER A 245 -22.93 -23.69 -9.65
CA SER A 245 -22.24 -24.84 -10.25
C SER A 245 -21.12 -24.35 -11.17
N PRO A 246 -19.94 -24.99 -11.17
CA PRO A 246 -18.85 -24.60 -12.05
C PRO A 246 -19.19 -24.92 -13.51
N ILE A 247 -18.91 -23.97 -14.39
CA ILE A 247 -18.78 -24.20 -15.83
C ILE A 247 -17.30 -24.53 -16.06
N ILE A 248 -17.03 -25.75 -16.53
CA ILE A 248 -15.65 -26.23 -16.74
C ILE A 248 -15.27 -26.00 -18.20
N GLU A 249 -14.23 -25.19 -18.41
CA GLU A 249 -13.65 -24.89 -19.72
C GLU A 249 -12.15 -25.19 -19.72
N ARG A 250 -11.76 -26.36 -20.22
CA ARG A 250 -10.36 -26.83 -20.25
C ARG A 250 -9.73 -26.85 -18.84
N SER A 251 -8.81 -25.93 -18.53
CA SER A 251 -8.16 -25.75 -17.23
C SER A 251 -8.85 -24.72 -16.34
N LYS A 252 -10.00 -24.18 -16.78
CA LYS A 252 -10.72 -23.11 -16.08
C LYS A 252 -12.00 -23.60 -15.45
N GLU A 253 -12.28 -23.10 -14.25
CA GLU A 253 -13.57 -23.23 -13.58
C GLU A 253 -14.20 -21.86 -13.44
N ILE A 254 -15.38 -21.68 -14.02
CA ILE A 254 -16.10 -20.41 -14.02
C ILE A 254 -17.36 -20.56 -13.16
N PHE A 255 -17.50 -19.69 -12.17
CA PHE A 255 -18.69 -19.54 -11.33
C PHE A 255 -19.33 -18.19 -11.66
N THR A 256 -20.65 -18.17 -11.88
CA THR A 256 -21.35 -16.93 -12.22
C THR A 256 -22.78 -16.93 -11.69
N ASP A 257 -23.23 -15.76 -11.20
CA ASP A 257 -24.63 -15.49 -10.87
C ASP A 257 -25.35 -14.64 -11.95
N GLY A 258 -24.69 -14.45 -13.10
CA GLY A 258 -25.15 -13.66 -14.23
C GLY A 258 -24.62 -12.22 -14.25
N ILE A 259 -24.32 -11.63 -13.08
CA ILE A 259 -23.76 -10.26 -12.99
C ILE A 259 -22.32 -10.24 -12.48
N ARG A 260 -21.96 -11.23 -11.65
CA ARG A 260 -20.62 -11.47 -11.13
C ARG A 260 -20.10 -12.78 -11.66
N SER A 261 -18.80 -12.81 -11.96
CA SER A 261 -18.09 -14.00 -12.40
C SER A 261 -16.82 -14.17 -11.60
N MET A 262 -16.53 -15.40 -11.21
CA MET A 262 -15.27 -15.82 -10.61
C MET A 262 -14.70 -16.94 -11.48
N GLU A 263 -13.52 -16.71 -12.03
CA GLU A 263 -12.78 -17.62 -12.87
C GLU A 263 -11.55 -18.11 -12.12
N ILE A 264 -11.37 -19.43 -12.10
CA ILE A 264 -10.21 -20.10 -11.52
C ILE A 264 -9.38 -20.64 -12.67
N GLU A 265 -8.17 -20.10 -12.86
CA GLU A 265 -7.20 -20.58 -13.83
C GLU A 265 -6.28 -21.59 -13.12
N ASN A 266 -6.64 -22.87 -13.15
CA ASN A 266 -5.93 -23.92 -12.38
C ASN A 266 -4.46 -24.08 -12.82
N ASP A 267 -4.17 -23.88 -14.11
CA ASP A 267 -2.81 -23.94 -14.68
C ASP A 267 -1.94 -22.75 -14.25
N ARG A 268 -2.55 -21.61 -13.93
CA ARG A 268 -1.87 -20.40 -13.49
C ARG A 268 -1.97 -20.16 -11.99
N HIS A 269 -2.71 -20.99 -11.25
CA HIS A 269 -3.02 -20.81 -9.84
C HIS A 269 -3.61 -19.43 -9.52
N MET A 270 -4.43 -18.88 -10.43
CA MET A 270 -5.01 -17.53 -10.28
C MET A 270 -6.53 -17.60 -10.12
N LEU A 271 -7.06 -16.71 -9.28
CA LEU A 271 -8.47 -16.37 -9.20
C LEU A 271 -8.67 -14.99 -9.79
N LYS A 272 -9.63 -14.88 -10.72
CA LYS A 272 -10.07 -13.62 -11.31
C LYS A 272 -11.55 -13.44 -11.04
N TYR A 273 -11.91 -12.35 -10.39
CA TYR A 273 -13.27 -11.96 -10.12
C TYR A 273 -13.61 -10.70 -10.90
N LYS A 274 -14.83 -10.66 -11.45
CA LYS A 274 -15.37 -9.50 -12.16
C LYS A 274 -16.84 -9.28 -11.80
N ASN A 275 -17.19 -8.02 -11.57
CA ASN A 275 -18.56 -7.57 -11.35
C ASN A 275 -18.99 -6.60 -12.45
N SER A 276 -19.88 -7.04 -13.33
CA SER A 276 -20.32 -6.26 -14.49
C SER A 276 -21.40 -5.24 -14.16
N SER A 277 -22.00 -5.27 -12.97
CA SER A 277 -23.01 -4.28 -12.55
C SER A 277 -22.41 -2.96 -12.07
N VAL A 278 -21.08 -2.89 -11.91
CA VAL A 278 -20.40 -1.74 -11.34
C VAL A 278 -19.87 -0.83 -12.44
N LEU A 279 -20.25 0.45 -12.39
CA LEU A 279 -19.81 1.45 -13.37
C LEU A 279 -18.46 2.07 -12.97
N SER A 280 -17.57 2.26 -13.94
CA SER A 280 -16.23 2.84 -13.75
C SER A 280 -16.19 4.37 -13.71
N GLU A 281 -17.33 5.05 -13.94
CA GLU A 281 -17.35 6.50 -14.20
C GLU A 281 -16.92 7.35 -13.00
N LYS A 282 -17.14 6.85 -11.78
CA LYS A 282 -16.77 7.56 -10.56
C LYS A 282 -15.90 6.67 -9.68
N LYS A 283 -14.65 7.09 -9.51
CA LYS A 283 -13.63 6.41 -8.70
C LYS A 283 -13.72 6.89 -7.23
N PRO A 284 -13.46 6.01 -6.26
CA PRO A 284 -13.45 6.39 -4.86
C PRO A 284 -12.30 7.36 -4.57
N ASP A 285 -12.47 8.21 -3.56
CA ASP A 285 -11.33 8.97 -3.01
C ASP A 285 -10.27 8.00 -2.47
N ASN A 286 -9.00 8.39 -2.49
CA ASN A 286 -7.89 7.51 -2.13
C ASN A 286 -7.97 6.97 -0.69
N LEU A 287 -8.55 7.72 0.27
CA LEU A 287 -8.74 7.21 1.63
C LEU A 287 -9.77 6.08 1.65
N MET A 288 -10.92 6.30 1.01
CA MET A 288 -11.97 5.29 0.90
C MET A 288 -11.48 4.08 0.12
N LEU A 289 -10.70 4.30 -0.94
CA LEU A 289 -10.07 3.25 -1.74
C LEU A 289 -9.19 2.35 -0.87
N LEU A 290 -8.31 2.93 -0.05
CA LEU A 290 -7.43 2.18 0.84
C LEU A 290 -8.22 1.34 1.84
N GLN A 291 -9.19 1.96 2.53
CA GLN A 291 -10.01 1.29 3.54
C GLN A 291 -10.80 0.13 2.93
N LYS A 292 -11.55 0.40 1.86
CA LYS A 292 -12.33 -0.63 1.15
C LYS A 292 -11.47 -1.76 0.63
N SER A 293 -10.30 -1.43 0.07
CA SER A 293 -9.39 -2.44 -0.49
C SER A 293 -8.86 -3.39 0.59
N PHE A 294 -8.48 -2.81 1.73
CA PHE A 294 -8.02 -3.56 2.89
C PHE A 294 -9.15 -4.43 3.48
N ASP A 295 -10.31 -3.84 3.75
CA ASP A 295 -11.47 -4.54 4.31
C ASP A 295 -11.95 -5.67 3.39
N PHE A 296 -11.87 -5.45 2.07
CA PHE A 296 -12.21 -6.47 1.08
C PHE A 296 -11.30 -7.68 1.18
N VAL A 297 -9.96 -7.53 1.18
CA VAL A 297 -9.08 -8.71 1.30
C VAL A 297 -9.26 -9.41 2.65
N ASN A 298 -9.26 -8.61 3.73
CA ASN A 298 -9.35 -9.13 5.10
C ASN A 298 -10.69 -9.85 5.37
N GLY A 299 -11.79 -9.36 4.79
CA GLY A 299 -13.13 -9.95 4.90
C GLY A 299 -13.38 -11.15 3.99
N HIS A 300 -12.57 -11.37 2.95
CA HIS A 300 -12.78 -12.42 1.94
C HIS A 300 -11.71 -13.52 1.98
N SER A 301 -11.30 -13.89 3.20
CA SER A 301 -10.37 -14.99 3.47
C SER A 301 -8.96 -14.85 2.87
N GLY A 302 -8.53 -13.61 2.59
CA GLY A 302 -7.13 -13.31 2.34
C GLY A 302 -6.44 -12.92 3.65
N SER A 303 -5.43 -13.69 4.07
CA SER A 303 -4.45 -13.14 5.02
C SER A 303 -3.59 -12.11 4.28
N LEU A 304 -3.44 -10.94 4.91
CA LEU A 304 -2.54 -9.88 4.45
C LEU A 304 -1.21 -9.90 5.22
N ASP A 305 -0.93 -10.93 6.03
CA ASP A 305 0.21 -10.93 6.95
C ASP A 305 1.55 -10.81 6.21
N SER A 306 1.68 -11.47 5.06
CA SER A 306 2.87 -11.41 4.18
C SER A 306 2.76 -10.36 3.08
N TYR A 307 1.68 -9.58 3.02
CA TYR A 307 1.45 -8.59 1.98
C TYR A 307 1.59 -7.17 2.54
N ARG A 308 2.08 -6.24 1.71
CA ARG A 308 2.09 -4.81 2.00
C ARG A 308 1.49 -4.03 0.84
N LEU A 309 0.94 -2.85 1.12
CA LEU A 309 0.46 -1.95 0.07
C LEU A 309 1.66 -1.53 -0.80
N ASP A 310 1.63 -1.84 -2.10
CA ASP A 310 2.69 -1.48 -3.07
C ASP A 310 2.23 -0.38 -4.02
N TYR A 311 0.94 -0.37 -4.37
CA TYR A 311 0.38 0.64 -5.26
C TYR A 311 -1.04 1.02 -4.88
N MET A 312 -1.34 2.30 -5.08
CA MET A 312 -2.70 2.82 -5.06
C MET A 312 -2.79 4.09 -5.89
N ASN A 313 -3.69 4.10 -6.88
CA ASN A 313 -4.04 5.30 -7.62
C ASN A 313 -5.34 5.07 -8.41
N LYS A 314 -6.11 6.14 -8.69
CA LYS A 314 -7.23 6.12 -9.65
C LYS A 314 -8.15 4.88 -9.54
N GLY A 315 -8.54 4.49 -8.32
CA GLY A 315 -9.44 3.34 -8.09
C GLY A 315 -8.78 1.97 -8.16
N GLN A 316 -7.46 1.89 -8.31
CA GLN A 316 -6.69 0.66 -8.31
C GLN A 316 -5.86 0.54 -7.05
N THR A 317 -5.75 -0.68 -6.52
CA THR A 317 -4.85 -1.03 -5.41
C THR A 317 -4.13 -2.33 -5.70
N VAL A 318 -2.88 -2.39 -5.28
CA VAL A 318 -2.05 -3.60 -5.34
C VAL A 318 -1.42 -3.82 -3.98
N PHE A 319 -1.71 -4.97 -3.37
CA PHE A 319 -0.97 -5.49 -2.24
C PHE A 319 0.04 -6.51 -2.76
N ARG A 320 1.32 -6.32 -2.42
CA ARG A 320 2.41 -7.15 -2.92
C ARG A 320 3.00 -7.99 -1.81
N LEU A 321 3.25 -9.27 -2.11
CA LEU A 321 3.94 -10.20 -1.23
C LEU A 321 5.33 -9.64 -0.89
N GLN A 322 5.73 -9.75 0.37
CA GLN A 322 7.05 -9.34 0.86
C GLN A 322 7.81 -10.54 1.43
N GLU A 323 9.12 -10.54 1.22
CA GLU A 323 10.08 -11.46 1.84
C GLU A 323 11.14 -10.62 2.56
N ASP A 324 11.14 -10.62 3.90
CA ASP A 324 12.06 -9.81 4.74
C ASP A 324 12.12 -8.32 4.32
N GLY A 325 10.98 -7.72 3.99
CA GLY A 325 10.86 -6.33 3.53
C GLY A 325 11.18 -6.09 2.05
N TYR A 326 11.59 -7.12 1.30
CA TYR A 326 11.81 -7.04 -0.14
C TYR A 326 10.53 -7.41 -0.92
N PRO A 327 10.12 -6.59 -1.91
CA PRO A 327 8.94 -6.89 -2.71
C PRO A 327 9.17 -8.09 -3.62
N VAL A 328 8.17 -8.96 -3.71
CA VAL A 328 8.16 -10.12 -4.61
C VAL A 328 7.38 -9.79 -5.88
N PHE A 329 7.94 -10.17 -7.02
CA PHE A 329 7.40 -9.94 -8.36
C PHE A 329 7.22 -11.25 -9.10
N ASN A 330 6.21 -11.30 -9.98
CA ASN A 330 5.96 -12.42 -10.86
C ASN A 330 5.18 -11.92 -12.08
N THR A 331 5.57 -12.43 -13.25
CA THR A 331 4.99 -12.06 -14.55
C THR A 331 3.49 -12.36 -14.66
N ASP A 332 3.02 -13.40 -13.99
CA ASP A 332 1.64 -13.88 -14.07
C ASP A 332 0.76 -13.37 -12.90
N GLY A 333 1.31 -12.51 -12.04
CA GLY A 333 0.58 -11.95 -10.89
C GLY A 333 0.58 -12.81 -9.63
N LEU A 334 1.39 -13.89 -9.57
CA LEU A 334 1.43 -14.81 -8.42
C LEU A 334 1.92 -14.20 -7.09
N ALA A 335 2.39 -12.95 -7.11
CA ALA A 335 2.93 -12.24 -5.96
C ALA A 335 2.12 -10.99 -5.58
N GLU A 336 0.92 -10.83 -6.12
CA GLU A 336 0.10 -9.64 -5.89
C GLU A 336 -1.40 -9.93 -5.72
N LEU A 337 -2.06 -9.09 -4.93
CA LEU A 337 -3.51 -8.98 -4.83
C LEU A 337 -3.89 -7.67 -5.49
N ARG A 338 -4.51 -7.73 -6.66
CA ARG A 338 -4.86 -6.55 -7.47
C ARG A 338 -6.36 -6.32 -7.44
N GLN A 339 -6.77 -5.08 -7.19
CA GLN A 339 -8.17 -4.69 -7.21
C GLN A 339 -8.38 -3.46 -8.07
N VAL A 340 -9.52 -3.44 -8.74
CA VAL A 340 -10.06 -2.27 -9.46
C VAL A 340 -11.43 -1.97 -8.89
N TRP A 341 -11.65 -0.72 -8.49
CA TRP A 341 -12.84 -0.27 -7.78
C TRP A 341 -13.68 0.69 -8.61
N GLY A 342 -15.00 0.48 -8.55
CA GLY A 342 -15.96 1.53 -8.84
C GLY A 342 -16.19 2.39 -7.60
N SER A 343 -17.23 3.22 -7.60
CA SER A 343 -17.52 4.10 -6.45
C SER A 343 -17.77 3.32 -5.15
N GLU A 344 -18.53 2.23 -5.26
CA GLU A 344 -19.07 1.51 -4.10
C GLU A 344 -18.46 0.13 -3.93
N GLU A 345 -18.45 -0.66 -5.01
CA GLU A 345 -18.03 -2.07 -5.02
C GLU A 345 -16.77 -2.29 -5.86
N VAL A 346 -16.10 -3.42 -5.60
CA VAL A 346 -14.98 -3.89 -6.42
C VAL A 346 -15.51 -4.34 -7.78
N MET A 347 -14.87 -3.84 -8.83
CA MET A 347 -15.13 -4.23 -10.22
C MET A 347 -14.37 -5.47 -10.61
N GLU A 348 -13.08 -5.49 -10.31
CA GLU A 348 -12.16 -6.57 -10.68
C GLU A 348 -11.28 -6.89 -9.48
N TYR A 349 -11.07 -8.18 -9.23
CA TYR A 349 -10.15 -8.65 -8.22
C TYR A 349 -9.36 -9.85 -8.74
N GLU A 350 -8.04 -9.76 -8.70
CA GLU A 350 -7.15 -10.83 -9.12
C GLU A 350 -6.21 -11.19 -7.96
N ARG A 351 -6.06 -12.50 -7.73
CA ARG A 351 -5.16 -13.01 -6.70
C ARG A 351 -4.59 -14.38 -7.05
N PRO A 352 -3.41 -14.74 -6.54
CA PRO A 352 -2.98 -16.12 -6.47
C PRO A 352 -3.85 -16.93 -5.50
N LEU A 353 -4.09 -18.18 -5.87
CA LEU A 353 -4.61 -19.24 -5.03
C LEU A 353 -3.47 -20.04 -4.39
N LEU A 354 -2.34 -19.38 -4.11
CA LEU A 354 -1.13 -19.97 -3.58
C LEU A 354 -0.85 -19.44 -2.17
N SER A 355 -0.41 -20.31 -1.27
CA SER A 355 0.17 -19.97 0.03
C SER A 355 1.59 -20.53 0.11
N LEU A 356 2.55 -19.71 0.53
CA LEU A 356 3.93 -20.14 0.77
C LEU A 356 4.05 -20.55 2.24
N ASN A 357 4.18 -21.85 2.51
CA ASN A 357 4.00 -22.37 3.88
C ASN A 357 5.33 -22.66 4.59
N THR A 358 6.24 -23.34 3.89
CA THR A 358 7.47 -23.85 4.51
C THR A 358 8.68 -23.35 3.76
N LYS A 359 9.49 -22.54 4.43
CA LYS A 359 10.79 -22.08 3.93
C LYS A 359 11.77 -23.25 3.90
N GLY A 360 12.41 -23.45 2.75
CA GLY A 360 13.32 -24.53 2.45
C GLY A 360 14.77 -24.07 2.39
N ILE A 361 15.46 -24.49 1.33
CA ILE A 361 16.88 -24.21 1.13
C ILE A 361 17.10 -22.73 0.87
N GLU A 362 18.12 -22.19 1.52
CA GLU A 362 18.66 -20.86 1.25
C GLU A 362 20.05 -20.98 0.65
N GLN A 363 20.25 -20.39 -0.53
CA GLN A 363 21.56 -20.32 -1.17
C GLN A 363 21.94 -18.87 -1.40
N LYS A 364 23.06 -18.42 -0.81
CA LYS A 364 23.52 -17.04 -0.99
C LYS A 364 23.87 -16.76 -2.46
N VAL A 365 23.44 -15.58 -2.92
CA VAL A 365 23.76 -14.99 -4.20
C VAL A 365 24.15 -13.54 -3.98
N THR A 366 25.07 -13.05 -4.79
CA THR A 366 25.58 -11.67 -4.71
C THR A 366 25.06 -10.89 -5.91
N LEU A 367 24.27 -9.85 -5.64
CA LEU A 367 23.83 -8.89 -6.63
C LEU A 367 24.89 -7.80 -6.82
N PRO A 368 25.05 -7.28 -8.05
CA PRO A 368 25.97 -6.18 -8.32
C PRO A 368 25.54 -4.91 -7.58
N SER A 369 26.46 -3.94 -7.46
CA SER A 369 26.16 -2.65 -6.87
C SER A 369 25.20 -1.83 -7.72
N GLY A 370 24.55 -0.83 -7.11
CA GLY A 370 23.70 0.09 -7.84
C GLY A 370 24.44 0.86 -8.94
N HIS A 371 25.75 1.09 -8.79
CA HIS A 371 26.59 1.73 -9.80
C HIS A 371 26.57 0.99 -11.15
N VAL A 372 26.63 -0.35 -11.12
CA VAL A 372 26.59 -1.17 -12.33
C VAL A 372 25.23 -1.05 -13.02
N VAL A 373 24.15 -1.07 -12.23
CA VAL A 373 22.78 -0.95 -12.73
C VAL A 373 22.55 0.43 -13.35
N ILE A 374 22.95 1.51 -12.66
CA ILE A 374 22.80 2.88 -13.17
C ILE A 374 23.61 3.09 -14.45
N ALA A 375 24.88 2.68 -14.47
CA ALA A 375 25.71 2.80 -15.66
C ALA A 375 25.09 2.05 -16.85
N SER A 376 24.48 0.89 -16.61
CA SER A 376 23.78 0.13 -17.63
C SER A 376 22.51 0.86 -18.13
N LEU A 377 21.70 1.42 -17.23
CA LEU A 377 20.48 2.16 -17.58
C LEU A 377 20.78 3.46 -18.34
N GLU A 378 21.81 4.21 -17.94
CA GLU A 378 22.19 5.47 -18.60
C GLU A 378 22.78 5.23 -20.00
N ASN A 379 23.35 4.05 -20.26
CA ASN A 379 23.83 3.66 -21.60
C ASN A 379 22.73 3.09 -22.51
N ASN A 380 21.51 2.85 -22.00
CA ASN A 380 20.41 2.33 -22.79
C ASN A 380 19.56 3.48 -23.35
N ALA A 381 19.66 3.72 -24.67
CA ALA A 381 18.93 4.79 -25.35
C ALA A 381 17.39 4.69 -25.27
N ALA A 382 16.84 3.51 -24.95
CA ALA A 382 15.39 3.33 -24.77
C ALA A 382 14.90 3.78 -23.38
N VAL A 383 15.80 4.04 -22.43
CA VAL A 383 15.47 4.40 -21.05
C VAL A 383 15.56 5.92 -20.88
N ASP A 384 14.40 6.57 -20.69
CA ASP A 384 14.39 7.95 -20.23
C ASP A 384 14.57 8.01 -18.71
N LYS A 385 15.70 8.56 -18.26
CA LYS A 385 16.02 8.80 -16.84
C LYS A 385 14.87 9.47 -16.07
N ARG A 386 14.15 10.42 -16.69
CA ARG A 386 13.06 11.16 -16.02
C ARG A 386 11.81 10.32 -15.83
N SER A 387 11.66 9.24 -16.58
CA SER A 387 10.56 8.29 -16.46
C SER A 387 10.78 7.25 -15.36
N ILE A 388 11.95 7.22 -14.72
CA ILE A 388 12.25 6.27 -13.64
C ILE A 388 11.55 6.70 -12.35
N LYS A 389 10.68 5.82 -11.84
CA LYS A 389 9.95 5.99 -10.58
C LYS A 389 10.73 5.43 -9.39
N ASP A 390 11.30 4.24 -9.52
CA ASP A 390 12.06 3.59 -8.45
C ASP A 390 13.06 2.58 -9.03
N ILE A 391 14.15 2.34 -8.33
CA ILE A 391 15.12 1.29 -8.63
C ILE A 391 15.45 0.61 -7.30
N GLY A 392 15.45 -0.71 -7.28
CA GLY A 392 15.69 -1.41 -6.04
C GLY A 392 15.93 -2.89 -6.20
N ILE A 393 16.23 -3.54 -5.09
CA ILE A 393 16.33 -4.99 -5.01
C ILE A 393 14.98 -5.54 -4.55
N GLY A 394 14.56 -6.65 -5.14
CA GLY A 394 13.38 -7.42 -4.79
C GLY A 394 13.60 -8.90 -5.09
N TYR A 395 12.53 -9.68 -5.10
CA TYR A 395 12.55 -11.08 -5.47
C TYR A 395 11.70 -11.35 -6.71
N LYS A 396 12.15 -12.25 -7.57
CA LYS A 396 11.36 -12.85 -8.63
C LYS A 396 10.86 -14.21 -8.15
N LEU A 397 9.55 -14.38 -8.15
CA LEU A 397 8.89 -15.65 -7.87
C LEU A 397 8.75 -16.45 -9.16
N SER A 398 9.20 -17.70 -9.11
CA SER A 398 8.91 -18.73 -10.11
C SER A 398 8.29 -19.95 -9.42
N LEU A 399 7.39 -20.63 -10.11
CA LEU A 399 6.68 -21.80 -9.59
C LEU A 399 6.98 -23.01 -10.45
N ASP A 400 7.37 -24.11 -9.82
CA ASP A 400 7.68 -25.40 -10.46
C ASP A 400 6.99 -26.52 -9.68
N GLY A 401 5.81 -26.93 -10.16
CA GLY A 401 4.89 -27.76 -9.40
C GLY A 401 4.45 -27.06 -8.11
N GLN A 402 4.79 -27.63 -6.95
CA GLN A 402 4.51 -27.04 -5.63
C GLN A 402 5.71 -26.27 -5.06
N VAL A 403 6.85 -26.22 -5.76
CA VAL A 403 8.05 -25.55 -5.30
C VAL A 403 8.07 -24.13 -5.85
N ALA A 404 7.90 -23.16 -4.97
CA ALA A 404 8.09 -21.75 -5.26
C ALA A 404 9.57 -21.39 -5.04
N ARG A 405 10.20 -20.68 -5.98
CA ARG A 405 11.56 -20.18 -5.84
C ARG A 405 11.55 -18.65 -5.91
N LEU A 406 12.11 -18.02 -4.89
CA LEU A 406 12.37 -16.59 -4.83
C LEU A 406 13.84 -16.34 -5.16
N GLN A 407 14.09 -15.66 -6.28
CA GLN A 407 15.42 -15.26 -6.72
C GLN A 407 15.61 -13.75 -6.51
N PRO A 408 16.63 -13.29 -5.77
CA PRO A 408 16.95 -11.87 -5.68
C PRO A 408 17.24 -11.26 -7.06
N ILE A 409 16.67 -10.10 -7.31
CA ILE A 409 16.82 -9.38 -8.58
C ILE A 409 16.89 -7.86 -8.34
N TRP A 410 17.45 -7.14 -9.31
CA TRP A 410 17.25 -5.70 -9.44
C TRP A 410 15.97 -5.44 -10.23
N TYR A 411 15.11 -4.57 -9.72
CA TYR A 411 13.93 -4.08 -10.41
C TYR A 411 14.05 -2.59 -10.74
N VAL A 412 13.40 -2.19 -11.83
CA VAL A 412 13.23 -0.80 -12.25
C VAL A 412 11.73 -0.55 -12.46
N LYS A 413 11.17 0.42 -11.73
CA LYS A 413 9.79 0.88 -11.89
C LYS A 413 9.79 2.18 -12.70
N PHE A 414 8.94 2.27 -13.71
CA PHE A 414 8.73 3.48 -14.50
C PHE A 414 7.44 4.21 -14.11
N VAL A 415 7.31 5.47 -14.54
CA VAL A 415 6.08 6.26 -14.41
C VAL A 415 4.92 5.55 -15.13
N GLU A 416 3.73 5.67 -14.54
CA GLU A 416 2.49 5.05 -15.03
C GLU A 416 2.15 5.51 -16.45
N ASP A 417 1.63 4.58 -17.26
CA ASP A 417 1.00 4.93 -18.52
C ASP A 417 -0.41 5.52 -18.31
N GLU A 418 -1.06 5.99 -19.39
CA GLU A 418 -2.39 6.58 -19.33
C GLU A 418 -3.45 5.61 -18.73
N ALA A 419 -3.20 4.30 -18.80
CA ALA A 419 -4.05 3.25 -18.24
C ALA A 419 -3.81 3.01 -16.73
N GLY A 420 -2.80 3.64 -16.13
CA GLY A 420 -2.46 3.50 -14.70
C GLY A 420 -1.68 2.22 -14.37
N LYS A 421 -1.14 1.50 -15.37
CA LYS A 421 -0.38 0.28 -15.09
C LYS A 421 1.06 0.63 -14.67
N GLN A 422 1.53 0.02 -13.58
CA GLN A 422 2.93 0.13 -13.17
C GLN A 422 3.79 -0.75 -14.08
N LYS A 423 4.68 -0.15 -14.85
CA LYS A 423 5.67 -0.89 -15.64
C LYS A 423 6.89 -1.19 -14.77
N ILE A 424 7.05 -2.47 -14.45
CA ILE A 424 8.13 -2.98 -13.58
C ILE A 424 8.94 -3.97 -14.39
N TYR A 425 10.25 -3.79 -14.40
CA TYR A 425 11.18 -4.63 -15.15
C TYR A 425 12.28 -5.17 -14.25
N GLU A 426 12.70 -6.40 -14.50
CA GLU A 426 13.93 -7.00 -14.02
C GLU A 426 15.09 -6.45 -14.85
N TRP A 427 16.10 -5.93 -14.17
CA TRP A 427 17.36 -5.61 -14.81
C TRP A 427 18.25 -6.85 -14.86
N ASN A 428 18.74 -7.19 -16.05
CA ASN A 428 19.71 -8.27 -16.25
C ASN A 428 20.75 -7.86 -17.29
N GLU A 429 21.96 -7.50 -16.84
CA GLU A 429 23.14 -7.23 -17.70
C GLU A 429 22.90 -6.27 -18.89
N GLY A 430 21.97 -5.31 -18.77
CA GLY A 430 21.64 -4.36 -19.85
C GLY A 430 20.26 -4.54 -20.46
N GLU A 431 19.61 -5.68 -20.23
CA GLU A 431 18.25 -5.95 -20.66
C GLU A 431 17.24 -5.64 -19.54
N LEU A 432 16.04 -5.24 -19.96
CA LEU A 432 14.89 -5.00 -19.08
C LEU A 432 13.79 -6.00 -19.44
N ASN A 433 13.59 -6.99 -18.57
CA ASN A 433 12.58 -8.03 -18.74
C ASN A 433 11.34 -7.71 -17.91
N GLY A 434 10.14 -7.75 -18.49
CA GLY A 434 8.91 -7.42 -17.76
C GLY A 434 8.68 -8.32 -16.54
N LEU A 435 8.21 -7.75 -15.42
CA LEU A 435 7.95 -8.44 -14.15
C LEU A 435 6.47 -8.50 -13.75
N GLY A 436 5.56 -8.15 -14.65
CA GLY A 436 4.11 -8.17 -14.42
C GLY A 436 3.31 -8.32 -15.70
N SER A 437 2.04 -8.67 -15.57
CA SER A 437 1.12 -8.96 -16.68
C SER A 437 0.70 -7.68 -17.41
N ASP A 438 0.79 -7.70 -18.73
CA ASP A 438 0.44 -6.62 -19.66
C ASP A 438 -0.90 -5.91 -19.41
#